data_AF-A0A7V2JQU1-F1
#
_entry.id   AF-A0A7V2JQU1-F1
#
_cell.length_a   1.000
_cell.length_b   1.000
_cell.length_c   1.000
_cell.angle_alpha   90.00
_cell.angle_beta   90.00
_cell.angle_gamma   90.00
#
_symmetry.space_group_name_H-M   'P 1'
#
loop_
_entity.id
_entity.type
_entity.pdbx_description
1 polymer ?
#
loop_
_entity_poly.entity_id
_entity_poly.type
_entity_poly.pdbx_seq_one_letter_code
_entity_poly.pdbx_strand_id
1 'polypeptide(L)'
;MLANKDMGVSSSNKERLYFRVLLNKDDHRKYIGRVQLVSASGLSIISDIDDTIKISNVLDKKELMSNTFLRPFKAAPGMAALYRSLHRQGAVFHYVSASPWQLYPPLEQFREQHHFPEGSFHLKSFRWRDRSFFNIFKSSVNYKIVVIENIIKDSPGR
;
A
#
# COMPACT_ATOMS: atom_id res chain seq x y z
N MET A 1 15.63 -25.33 11.84
CA MET A 1 16.87 -24.53 11.84
C MET A 1 16.51 -23.14 11.33
N LEU A 2 16.37 -22.18 12.25
CA LEU A 2 15.86 -20.84 11.97
C LEU A 2 16.96 -20.03 11.27
N ALA A 3 16.74 -19.64 10.01
CA ALA A 3 17.65 -18.76 9.30
C ALA A 3 17.40 -17.32 9.76
N ASN A 4 18.34 -16.76 10.53
CA ASN A 4 18.42 -15.34 10.82
C ASN A 4 18.52 -14.56 9.49
N LYS A 5 17.53 -13.72 9.22
CA LYS A 5 17.47 -12.87 8.03
C LYS A 5 18.10 -11.52 8.40
N ASP A 6 19.41 -11.42 8.21
CA ASP A 6 20.15 -10.19 8.46
C ASP A 6 19.69 -9.09 7.48
N MET A 7 18.98 -8.09 8.02
CA MET A 7 18.58 -6.88 7.29
C MET A 7 19.67 -5.82 7.46
N GLY A 8 20.39 -5.49 6.38
CA GLY A 8 21.30 -4.35 6.36
C GLY A 8 20.54 -3.03 6.32
N VAL A 9 20.58 -2.25 7.40
CA VAL A 9 19.98 -0.91 7.51
C VAL A 9 20.98 0.12 7.00
N SER A 10 20.63 0.90 5.97
CA SER A 10 21.59 1.75 5.24
C SER A 10 21.50 3.26 5.53
N SER A 11 20.47 3.76 6.20
CA SER A 11 20.38 5.15 6.69
C SER A 11 19.07 5.35 7.46
N SER A 12 19.11 6.23 8.47
CA SER A 12 17.96 6.56 9.33
C SER A 12 17.61 8.05 9.15
N ASN A 13 16.34 8.31 8.84
CA ASN A 13 15.67 9.56 9.18
C ASN A 13 14.66 9.20 10.30
N LYS A 14 14.29 10.12 11.20
CA LYS A 14 13.49 9.79 12.41
C LYS A 14 12.19 9.02 12.15
N GLU A 15 11.70 9.01 10.90
CA GLU A 15 10.45 8.39 10.48
C GLU A 15 10.63 7.19 9.53
N ARG A 16 11.86 6.83 9.12
CA ARG A 16 12.11 5.84 8.06
C ARG A 16 13.38 5.02 8.24
N LEU A 17 13.27 3.75 7.87
CA LEU A 17 14.43 2.88 7.63
C LEU A 17 14.45 2.42 6.18
N TYR A 18 15.63 2.49 5.57
CA TYR A 18 15.88 1.90 4.26
C TYR A 18 16.61 0.58 4.43
N PHE A 19 16.15 -0.44 3.70
CA PHE A 19 16.77 -1.75 3.68
C PHE A 19 17.07 -2.19 2.25
N ARG A 20 18.06 -3.05 2.12
CA ARG A 20 18.35 -3.77 0.88
C ARG A 20 18.17 -5.26 1.12
N VAL A 21 17.54 -5.95 0.16
CA VAL A 21 17.46 -7.41 0.18
C VAL A 21 18.82 -7.98 -0.22
N LEU A 22 19.38 -8.83 0.64
CA LEU A 22 20.57 -9.61 0.33
C LEU A 22 20.15 -10.86 -0.45
N LEU A 23 20.73 -11.05 -1.63
CA LEU A 23 20.51 -12.20 -2.49
C LEU A 23 21.75 -13.09 -2.52
N ASN A 24 21.62 -14.27 -3.13
CA ASN A 24 22.76 -15.16 -3.35
C ASN A 24 23.85 -14.46 -4.17
N LYS A 25 25.10 -14.89 -4.01
CA LYS A 25 26.28 -14.24 -4.62
C LYS A 25 26.20 -14.12 -6.16
N ASP A 26 25.53 -15.06 -6.80
CA ASP A 26 25.37 -15.11 -8.27
C ASP A 26 24.11 -14.35 -8.76
N ASP A 27 23.32 -13.80 -7.84
CA ASP A 27 22.12 -13.04 -8.16
C ASP A 27 22.39 -11.54 -8.09
N HIS A 28 22.55 -10.93 -9.26
CA HIS A 28 22.89 -9.51 -9.39
C HIS A 28 21.71 -8.55 -9.23
N ARG A 29 20.49 -9.06 -8.97
CA ARG A 29 19.31 -8.21 -8.78
C ARG A 29 19.46 -7.40 -7.49
N LYS A 30 18.90 -6.19 -7.48
CA LYS A 30 18.92 -5.29 -6.32
C LYS A 30 17.50 -4.91 -5.98
N TYR A 31 17.10 -5.22 -4.76
CA TYR A 31 15.81 -4.77 -4.21
C TYR A 31 16.07 -3.89 -3.02
N ILE A 32 15.54 -2.68 -3.07
CA ILE A 32 15.58 -1.71 -1.99
C ILE A 32 14.14 -1.53 -1.52
N GLY A 33 13.96 -1.47 -0.22
CA GLY A 33 12.68 -1.16 0.39
C GLY A 33 12.82 -0.08 1.44
N ARG A 34 11.67 0.43 1.86
CA ARG A 34 11.55 1.38 2.95
C ARG A 34 10.55 0.85 3.97
N VAL A 35 10.83 1.10 5.24
CA VAL A 35 9.94 0.85 6.37
C VAL A 35 9.60 2.20 6.98
N GLN A 36 8.31 2.45 7.15
CA GLN A 36 7.82 3.60 7.90
C GLN A 36 7.93 3.29 9.39
N LEU A 37 8.63 4.14 10.13
CA LEU A 37 8.66 4.07 11.59
C LEU A 37 7.47 4.84 12.14
N VAL A 38 6.65 4.15 12.92
CA VAL A 38 5.42 4.69 13.49
C VAL A 38 5.59 4.77 15.02
N SER A 39 5.28 5.92 15.61
CA SER A 39 5.29 6.10 17.07
C SER A 39 4.23 5.21 17.73
N ALA A 40 4.49 4.72 18.94
CA ALA A 40 3.55 3.89 19.69
C ALA A 40 2.20 4.57 19.98
N SER A 41 2.13 5.90 19.92
CA SER A 41 0.90 6.69 20.11
C SER A 41 0.76 7.83 19.09
N GLY A 42 -0.49 8.25 18.85
CA GLY A 42 -0.87 9.29 17.87
C GLY A 42 -1.96 8.81 16.92
N LEU A 43 -2.36 9.62 15.95
CA LEU A 43 -3.47 9.27 15.03
C LEU A 43 -3.01 8.38 13.87
N SER A 44 -3.71 7.29 13.61
CA SER A 44 -3.57 6.51 12.36
C SER A 44 -4.82 6.61 11.50
N ILE A 45 -4.63 6.83 10.20
CA ILE A 45 -5.70 6.90 9.20
C ILE A 45 -5.56 5.70 8.28
N ILE A 46 -6.56 4.83 8.32
CA ILE A 46 -6.72 3.76 7.34
C ILE A 46 -7.63 4.27 6.22
N SER A 47 -7.13 4.26 4.99
CA SER A 47 -7.80 4.82 3.83
C SER A 47 -7.92 3.79 2.72
N ASP A 48 -9.10 3.68 2.13
CA ASP A 48 -9.27 2.94 0.86
C ASP A 48 -8.60 3.69 -0.30
N ILE A 49 -8.27 3.00 -1.38
CA ILE A 49 -7.66 3.65 -2.57
C ILE A 49 -8.71 3.97 -3.63
N ASP A 50 -9.34 2.92 -4.15
CA ASP A 50 -10.29 2.99 -5.25
C ASP A 50 -11.56 3.73 -4.79
N ASP A 51 -12.02 4.69 -5.58
CA ASP A 51 -13.18 5.56 -5.28
C ASP A 51 -13.05 6.41 -4.00
N THR A 52 -11.84 6.50 -3.45
CA THR A 52 -11.52 7.36 -2.29
C THR A 52 -10.46 8.38 -2.66
N ILE A 53 -9.21 7.97 -2.91
CA ILE A 53 -8.15 8.88 -3.35
C ILE A 53 -7.98 8.87 -4.86
N LYS A 54 -8.43 7.79 -5.51
CA LYS A 54 -8.34 7.56 -6.95
C LYS A 54 -9.74 7.35 -7.51
N ILE A 55 -10.16 8.16 -8.48
CA ILE A 55 -11.42 7.97 -9.21
C ILE A 55 -11.31 6.68 -10.01
N SER A 56 -12.18 5.71 -9.72
CA SER A 56 -12.14 4.37 -10.30
C SER A 56 -13.50 4.03 -10.90
N ASN A 57 -13.63 3.99 -12.23
CA ASN A 57 -14.89 3.57 -12.87
C ASN A 57 -15.06 2.04 -12.78
N VAL A 58 -15.16 1.47 -11.58
CA VAL A 58 -15.15 0.01 -11.27
C VAL A 58 -16.37 -0.76 -11.79
N LEU A 59 -17.22 -0.12 -12.62
CA LEU A 59 -18.43 -0.74 -13.16
C LEU A 59 -18.13 -1.85 -14.19
N ASP A 60 -16.94 -1.89 -14.80
CA ASP A 60 -16.50 -3.02 -15.63
C ASP A 60 -15.10 -3.53 -15.24
N LYS A 61 -15.05 -4.65 -14.54
CA LYS A 61 -13.83 -5.20 -13.92
C LYS A 61 -12.89 -5.91 -14.89
N LYS A 62 -13.41 -6.37 -16.04
CA LYS A 62 -12.55 -6.88 -17.13
C LYS A 62 -11.86 -5.72 -17.82
N GLU A 63 -12.60 -4.64 -18.08
CA GLU A 63 -12.05 -3.40 -18.60
C GLU A 63 -11.11 -2.73 -17.58
N LEU A 64 -11.36 -2.86 -16.28
CA LEU A 64 -10.47 -2.35 -15.23
C LEU A 64 -9.08 -2.98 -15.32
N MET A 65 -8.97 -4.30 -15.54
CA MET A 65 -7.67 -4.96 -15.65
C MET A 65 -6.92 -4.59 -16.95
N SER A 66 -7.61 -4.38 -18.07
CA SER A 66 -6.97 -3.90 -19.30
C SER A 66 -6.66 -2.39 -19.26
N ASN A 67 -7.55 -1.57 -18.70
CA ASN A 67 -7.41 -0.11 -18.63
C ASN A 67 -6.53 0.39 -17.48
N THR A 68 -6.40 -0.32 -16.37
CA THR A 68 -5.53 0.10 -15.24
C THR A 68 -4.06 0.12 -15.63
N PHE A 69 -3.67 -0.64 -16.67
CA PHE A 69 -2.33 -0.55 -17.27
C PHE A 69 -2.23 0.44 -18.44
N LEU A 70 -3.35 1.00 -18.92
CA LEU A 70 -3.40 1.82 -20.14
C LEU A 70 -3.87 3.27 -19.92
N ARG A 71 -4.53 3.59 -18.80
CA ARG A 71 -5.03 4.93 -18.50
C ARG A 71 -4.37 5.51 -17.25
N PRO A 72 -3.98 6.80 -17.26
CA PRO A 72 -3.45 7.46 -16.08
C PRO A 72 -4.49 7.50 -14.97
N PHE A 73 -4.06 7.21 -13.74
CA PHE A 73 -4.89 7.35 -12.54
C PHE A 73 -5.26 8.81 -12.32
N LYS A 74 -6.50 9.05 -11.87
CA LYS A 74 -7.03 10.40 -11.60
C LYS A 74 -7.30 10.55 -10.11
N ALA A 75 -6.77 11.61 -9.51
CA ALA A 75 -7.01 11.89 -8.10
C ALA A 75 -8.45 12.35 -7.86
N ALA A 76 -9.04 11.87 -6.77
CA ALA A 76 -10.30 12.40 -6.27
C ALA A 76 -10.10 13.87 -5.84
N PRO A 77 -10.96 14.79 -6.29
CA PRO A 77 -10.82 16.22 -5.97
C PRO A 77 -10.80 16.47 -4.45
N GLY A 78 -9.91 17.35 -4.00
CA GLY A 78 -9.82 17.78 -2.58
C GLY A 78 -9.14 16.79 -1.63
N MET A 79 -9.13 15.49 -1.94
CA MET A 79 -8.64 14.45 -1.01
C MET A 79 -7.16 14.59 -0.67
N ALA A 80 -6.32 14.91 -1.65
CA ALA A 80 -4.89 15.12 -1.39
C ALA A 80 -4.64 16.29 -0.43
N ALA A 81 -5.42 17.37 -0.55
CA ALA A 81 -5.30 18.53 0.35
C ALA A 81 -5.74 18.18 1.78
N LEU A 82 -6.87 17.48 1.92
CA LEU A 82 -7.34 16.96 3.21
C LEU A 82 -6.28 16.07 3.87
N TYR A 83 -5.73 15.11 3.12
CA TYR A 83 -4.78 14.14 3.67
C TYR A 83 -3.48 14.80 4.08
N ARG A 84 -2.97 15.76 3.30
CA ARG A 84 -1.80 16.56 3.69
C ARG A 84 -2.05 17.37 4.97
N SER A 85 -3.25 17.92 5.15
CA SER A 85 -3.61 18.66 6.37
C SER A 85 -3.57 17.74 7.60
N LEU A 86 -4.14 16.55 7.50
CA LEU A 86 -4.12 15.56 8.58
C LEU A 86 -2.70 15.04 8.86
N HIS A 87 -1.91 14.79 7.82
CA HIS A 87 -0.52 14.39 7.96
C HIS A 87 0.32 15.44 8.71
N ARG A 88 0.13 16.73 8.42
CA ARG A 88 0.81 17.82 9.14
C ARG A 88 0.45 17.88 10.63
N GLN A 89 -0.70 17.33 11.01
CA GLN A 89 -1.13 17.19 12.41
C GLN A 89 -0.57 15.92 13.08
N GLY A 90 0.30 15.17 12.39
CA GLY A 90 0.93 13.96 12.92
C GLY A 90 0.18 12.66 12.61
N ALA A 91 -0.81 12.70 11.70
CA ALA A 91 -1.51 11.49 11.28
C ALA A 91 -0.63 10.60 10.39
N VAL A 92 -0.61 9.31 10.67
CA VAL A 92 0.09 8.28 9.87
C VAL A 92 -0.91 7.59 8.96
N PHE A 93 -0.54 7.33 7.71
CA PHE A 93 -1.45 6.79 6.70
C PHE A 93 -1.19 5.31 6.38
N HIS A 94 -2.28 4.55 6.28
CA HIS A 94 -2.29 3.18 5.82
C HIS A 94 -3.30 3.03 4.68
N TYR A 95 -2.80 2.87 3.46
CA TYR A 95 -3.62 2.70 2.27
C TYR A 95 -3.96 1.22 2.06
N VAL A 96 -5.25 0.91 1.93
CA VAL A 96 -5.76 -0.44 1.75
C VAL A 96 -6.51 -0.52 0.42
N SER A 97 -6.29 -1.56 -0.38
CA SER A 97 -7.09 -1.79 -1.59
C SER A 97 -7.24 -3.28 -1.89
N ALA A 98 -8.37 -3.65 -2.48
CA ALA A 98 -8.60 -4.99 -3.01
C ALA A 98 -7.90 -5.24 -4.36
N SER A 99 -7.25 -4.21 -4.91
CA SER A 99 -6.45 -4.28 -6.11
C SER A 99 -5.24 -5.21 -5.95
N PRO A 100 -4.81 -5.91 -7.01
CA PRO A 100 -3.63 -6.77 -6.99
C PRO A 100 -2.35 -6.01 -6.58
N TRP A 101 -1.48 -6.64 -5.79
CA TRP A 101 -0.21 -6.05 -5.35
C TRP A 101 0.72 -5.62 -6.50
N GLN A 102 0.57 -6.21 -7.69
CA GLN A 102 1.29 -5.84 -8.90
C GLN A 102 1.05 -4.37 -9.31
N LEU A 103 -0.03 -3.74 -8.81
CA LEU A 103 -0.31 -2.33 -8.99
C LEU A 103 0.42 -1.42 -8.01
N TYR A 104 1.24 -1.96 -7.11
CA TYR A 104 2.00 -1.14 -6.17
C TYR A 104 2.85 -0.06 -6.87
N PRO A 105 3.70 -0.36 -7.87
CA PRO A 105 4.52 0.68 -8.51
C PRO A 105 3.71 1.84 -9.11
N PRO A 106 2.66 1.62 -9.94
CA PRO A 106 1.88 2.73 -10.47
C PRO A 106 1.05 3.45 -9.39
N LEU A 107 0.59 2.76 -8.35
CA LEU A 107 -0.12 3.40 -7.23
C LEU A 107 0.80 4.30 -6.40
N GLU A 108 2.04 3.88 -6.19
CA GLU A 108 3.04 4.68 -5.49
C GLU A 108 3.42 5.92 -6.31
N GLN A 109 3.63 5.77 -7.62
CA GLN A 109 3.85 6.89 -8.53
C GLN A 109 2.68 7.89 -8.51
N PHE A 110 1.45 7.39 -8.54
CA PHE A 110 0.24 8.21 -8.43
C PHE A 110 0.17 8.97 -7.10
N ARG A 111 0.48 8.30 -5.98
CA ARG A 111 0.53 8.91 -4.64
C ARG A 111 1.52 10.07 -4.61
N GLU A 112 2.72 9.85 -5.17
CA GLU A 112 3.76 10.88 -5.27
C GLU A 112 3.34 12.05 -6.18
N GLN A 113 2.86 11.75 -7.38
CA GLN A 113 2.44 12.73 -8.38
C GLN A 113 1.34 13.66 -7.86
N HIS A 114 0.39 13.15 -7.07
CA HIS A 114 -0.69 13.94 -6.52
C HIS A 114 -0.43 14.44 -5.08
N HIS A 115 0.77 14.20 -4.57
CA HIS A 115 1.21 14.63 -3.24
C HIS A 115 0.28 14.16 -2.12
N PHE A 116 -0.14 12.89 -2.19
CA PHE A 116 -0.74 12.21 -1.05
C PHE A 116 0.35 11.88 -0.02
N PRO A 117 0.07 11.94 1.28
CA PRO A 117 1.03 11.58 2.32
C PRO A 117 1.64 10.20 2.10
N GLU A 118 2.89 10.03 2.50
CA GLU A 118 3.49 8.70 2.54
C GLU A 118 2.77 7.81 3.55
N GLY A 119 2.73 6.52 3.26
CA GLY A 119 2.02 5.55 4.07
C GLY A 119 2.32 4.12 3.64
N SER A 120 1.89 3.16 4.46
CA SER A 120 1.96 1.75 4.12
C SER A 120 0.91 1.39 3.07
N PHE A 121 1.22 0.47 2.14
CA PHE A 121 0.26 -0.07 1.19
C PHE A 121 -0.08 -1.52 1.53
N HIS A 122 -1.37 -1.80 1.61
CA HIS A 122 -1.93 -3.13 1.85
C HIS A 122 -2.78 -3.52 0.65
N LEU A 123 -2.18 -4.32 -0.24
CA LEU A 123 -2.77 -4.74 -1.50
C LEU A 123 -3.02 -6.25 -1.52
N LYS A 124 -4.01 -6.68 -2.28
CA LYS A 124 -4.43 -8.07 -2.32
C LYS A 124 -3.39 -8.95 -3.02
N SER A 125 -3.05 -10.08 -2.40
CA SER A 125 -2.31 -11.13 -3.09
C SER A 125 -3.20 -11.76 -4.16
N PHE A 126 -2.79 -11.66 -5.42
CA PHE A 126 -3.56 -12.13 -6.57
C PHE A 126 -2.74 -13.11 -7.42
N ARG A 127 -3.31 -14.29 -7.70
CA ARG A 127 -2.73 -15.31 -8.59
C ARG A 127 -3.64 -15.51 -9.80
N TRP A 128 -3.15 -15.17 -10.98
CA TRP A 128 -3.86 -15.26 -12.25
C TRP A 128 -4.34 -16.67 -12.65
N ARG A 129 -3.80 -17.72 -12.04
CA ARG A 129 -4.05 -19.13 -12.40
C ARG A 129 -5.29 -19.74 -11.75
N ASP A 130 -5.91 -19.06 -10.78
CA ASP A 130 -7.11 -19.56 -10.11
C ASP A 130 -8.37 -19.14 -10.88
N ARG A 131 -9.21 -20.12 -11.26
CA ARG A 131 -10.56 -19.91 -11.87
C ARG A 131 -11.54 -19.15 -10.95
N SER A 132 -11.09 -18.67 -9.79
CA SER A 132 -11.84 -17.97 -8.75
C SER A 132 -12.04 -16.47 -9.00
N PHE A 133 -12.00 -16.02 -10.26
CA PHE A 133 -12.20 -14.61 -10.62
C PHE A 133 -13.54 -14.03 -10.10
N PHE A 134 -14.58 -14.86 -9.94
CA PHE A 134 -15.87 -14.43 -9.38
C PHE A 134 -15.90 -14.37 -7.84
N ASN A 135 -14.97 -15.02 -7.14
CA ASN A 135 -14.85 -14.95 -5.67
C ASN A 135 -14.12 -13.68 -5.18
N ILE A 136 -13.62 -12.85 -6.11
CA ILE A 136 -12.98 -11.55 -5.81
C ILE A 136 -13.94 -10.63 -5.04
N PHE A 137 -15.25 -10.75 -5.26
CA PHE A 137 -16.28 -9.87 -4.70
C PHE A 137 -16.67 -10.23 -3.25
N LYS A 138 -16.87 -11.51 -2.93
CA LYS A 138 -17.12 -11.96 -1.54
C LYS A 138 -15.89 -11.81 -0.63
N SER A 139 -14.68 -11.87 -1.22
CA SER A 139 -13.43 -11.83 -0.46
C SER A 139 -12.88 -10.43 -0.21
N SER A 140 -13.36 -9.38 -0.88
CA SER A 140 -12.81 -8.02 -0.71
C SER A 140 -13.08 -7.45 0.69
N VAL A 141 -14.30 -7.62 1.20
CA VAL A 141 -14.69 -7.14 2.53
C VAL A 141 -13.91 -7.92 3.60
N ASN A 142 -13.93 -9.25 3.55
CA ASN A 142 -13.20 -10.09 4.50
C ASN A 142 -11.69 -9.81 4.47
N TYR A 143 -11.12 -9.61 3.27
CA TYR A 143 -9.71 -9.22 3.14
C TYR A 143 -9.42 -7.88 3.83
N LYS A 144 -10.23 -6.85 3.56
CA LYS A 144 -10.05 -5.54 4.17
C LYS A 144 -10.19 -5.60 5.69
N ILE A 145 -11.16 -6.35 6.21
CA ILE A 145 -11.34 -6.55 7.65
C ILE A 145 -10.06 -7.14 8.27
N VAL A 146 -9.55 -8.26 7.71
CA VAL A 146 -8.33 -8.90 8.23
C VAL A 146 -7.12 -7.97 8.20
N VAL A 147 -6.95 -7.19 7.12
CA VAL A 147 -5.88 -6.19 7.01
C VAL A 147 -6.02 -5.12 8.09
N ILE A 148 -7.23 -4.58 8.26
CA ILE A 148 -7.53 -3.52 9.24
C ILE A 148 -7.26 -4.02 10.66
N GLU A 149 -7.74 -5.22 11.00
CA GLU A 149 -7.49 -5.85 12.30
C GLU A 149 -6.01 -5.99 12.59
N ASN A 150 -5.20 -6.40 11.60
CA ASN A 150 -3.75 -6.49 11.76
C ASN A 150 -3.11 -5.12 11.98
N ILE A 151 -3.53 -4.09 11.24
CA ILE A 151 -3.02 -2.72 11.42
C ILE A 151 -3.32 -2.22 12.85
N ILE A 152 -4.55 -2.44 13.33
CA ILE A 152 -4.97 -2.05 14.68
C ILE A 152 -4.14 -2.82 15.73
N LYS A 153 -3.96 -4.12 15.54
CA LYS A 153 -3.17 -4.96 16.45
C LYS A 153 -1.69 -4.56 16.51
N ASP A 154 -1.12 -4.14 15.38
CA ASP A 154 0.27 -3.70 15.29
C ASP A 154 0.47 -2.28 15.85
N SER A 155 -0.60 -1.51 16.06
CA SER A 155 -0.58 -0.14 16.57
C SER A 155 -1.67 0.12 17.64
N PRO A 156 -1.67 -0.63 18.76
CA PRO A 156 -2.80 -0.65 19.71
C PRO A 156 -2.98 0.65 20.53
N GLY A 157 -1.96 1.51 20.55
CA GLY A 157 -1.98 2.81 21.25
C GLY A 157 -2.28 4.01 20.34
N ARG A 158 -2.72 3.77 19.10
CA ARG A 158 -2.99 4.78 18.07
C ARG A 158 -4.44 4.75 17.58
#